data_AF-A0A2I1FY29-F1
#
_entry.id   AF-A0A2I1FY29-F1
#
_cell.length_a   1.000
_cell.length_b   1.000
_cell.length_c   1.000
_cell.angle_alpha   90.00
_cell.angle_beta   90.00
_cell.angle_gamma   90.00
#
_symmetry.space_group_name_H-M   'P 1'
#
loop_
_entity.id
_entity.type
_entity.pdbx_description
1 polymer ?
#
loop_
_entity_poly.entity_id
_entity_poly.type
_entity_poly.pdbx_seq_one_letter_code
_entity_poly.pdbx_strand_id
1 'polypeptide(L)'
;MSKTRPLVVGHRGASAKYPENTVLSIGQAIADGANAIEFDIHPTLDNELVIMHDPSLDRTTTGKGMISDRNYFGDIEFITTQKEPRCPISRFQDVLDLLLKTENSHVWAVIDIKMHNSPEILVTLSKILKSYNEDLSVFSKRITLGIWHPKFISYAKTHLPEIPIVHIGVSLEIARDYFSDADGYNLNYIALSGYEAQNFIKEAHIKGKPVFVWTVNKEEHAKNCHNWGVDAIMTDKPKFFVDFFKKFENEQEEYDEVNGLVTERRKFFNVGKESWYMNLTYFGYRLLSSFVVKLKFRRFGGF
;
A
#
# COMPACT_ATOMS: atom_id res chain seq x y z
N MET A 1 9.38 20.79 9.71
CA MET A 1 8.33 20.45 8.73
C MET A 1 7.08 20.09 9.52
N SER A 2 5.91 20.61 9.14
CA SER A 2 4.64 20.19 9.73
C SER A 2 4.46 18.68 9.48
N LYS A 3 4.28 17.88 10.52
CA LYS A 3 4.00 16.44 10.37
C LYS A 3 2.57 16.31 9.89
N THR A 4 2.38 15.84 8.66
CA THR A 4 1.05 15.48 8.15
C THR A 4 0.54 14.26 8.87
N ARG A 5 -0.78 14.15 9.11
CA ARG A 5 -1.33 12.93 9.69
C ARG A 5 -1.05 11.73 8.78
N PRO A 6 -0.83 10.53 9.35
CA PRO A 6 -0.78 9.31 8.56
C PRO A 6 -2.09 9.09 7.81
N LEU A 7 -1.98 8.57 6.59
CA LEU A 7 -3.11 8.02 5.85
C LEU A 7 -3.60 6.74 6.53
N VAL A 8 -4.89 6.44 6.41
CA VAL A 8 -5.48 5.22 6.97
C VAL A 8 -5.68 4.19 5.87
N VAL A 9 -5.07 3.01 6.04
CA VAL A 9 -5.19 1.86 5.15
C VAL A 9 -5.98 0.76 5.86
N GLY A 10 -7.06 0.28 5.25
CA GLY A 10 -7.84 -0.85 5.78
C GLY A 10 -7.11 -2.18 5.57
N HIS A 11 -6.52 -2.73 6.63
CA HIS A 11 -5.79 -4.00 6.61
C HIS A 11 -6.77 -5.17 6.42
N ARG A 12 -6.71 -5.80 5.25
CA ARG A 12 -7.70 -6.79 4.79
C ARG A 12 -9.14 -6.25 4.78
N GLY A 13 -9.27 -4.94 4.55
CA GLY A 13 -10.50 -4.16 4.71
C GLY A 13 -10.81 -3.74 6.16
N ALA A 14 -12.09 -3.66 6.53
CA ALA A 14 -12.56 -3.42 7.89
C ALA A 14 -12.64 -4.73 8.71
N SER A 15 -11.52 -5.46 8.76
CA SER A 15 -11.40 -6.84 9.22
C SER A 15 -11.71 -7.06 10.71
N ALA A 16 -11.66 -6.00 11.54
CA ALA A 16 -12.16 -6.09 12.91
C ALA A 16 -13.67 -6.39 12.93
N LYS A 17 -14.44 -5.76 12.04
CA LYS A 17 -15.91 -5.87 12.00
C LYS A 17 -16.38 -7.00 11.09
N TYR A 18 -15.83 -7.11 9.88
CA TYR A 18 -16.27 -8.07 8.86
C TYR A 18 -15.22 -9.18 8.65
N PRO A 19 -15.54 -10.25 7.90
CA PRO A 19 -14.54 -11.25 7.52
C PRO A 19 -13.42 -10.63 6.68
N GLU A 20 -12.16 -10.84 7.09
CA GLU A 20 -10.97 -10.32 6.40
C GLU A 20 -10.92 -10.77 4.93
N ASN A 21 -10.32 -9.95 4.06
CA ASN A 21 -10.14 -10.24 2.63
C ASN A 21 -11.44 -10.67 1.93
N THR A 22 -12.49 -9.86 2.11
CA THR A 22 -13.76 -9.99 1.38
C THR A 22 -14.13 -8.66 0.74
N VAL A 23 -14.85 -8.69 -0.38
CA VAL A 23 -15.42 -7.47 -0.99
C VAL A 23 -16.27 -6.68 0.02
N LEU A 24 -16.96 -7.36 0.93
CA LEU A 24 -17.71 -6.71 2.02
C LEU A 24 -16.79 -5.92 2.97
N SER A 25 -15.74 -6.55 3.49
CA SER A 25 -14.79 -5.90 4.40
C SER A 25 -14.07 -4.73 3.72
N ILE A 26 -13.64 -4.92 2.47
CA ILE A 26 -12.97 -3.89 1.68
C ILE A 26 -13.92 -2.73 1.36
N GLY A 27 -15.14 -3.02 0.91
CA GLY A 27 -16.16 -2.01 0.65
C GLY A 27 -16.52 -1.21 1.89
N GLN A 28 -16.58 -1.85 3.06
CA GLN A 28 -16.76 -1.13 4.31
C GLN A 28 -15.57 -0.21 4.61
N ALA A 29 -14.32 -0.66 4.45
CA ALA A 29 -13.16 0.20 4.71
C ALA A 29 -13.18 1.48 3.86
N ILE A 30 -13.59 1.35 2.59
CA ILE A 30 -13.79 2.51 1.70
C ILE A 30 -14.89 3.41 2.23
N ALA A 31 -16.06 2.85 2.57
CA ALA A 31 -17.19 3.62 3.13
C ALA A 31 -16.86 4.29 4.48
N ASP A 32 -15.95 3.71 5.25
CA ASP A 32 -15.43 4.24 6.51
C ASP A 32 -14.46 5.43 6.30
N GLY A 33 -14.09 5.72 5.06
CA GLY A 33 -13.21 6.82 4.67
C GLY A 33 -11.72 6.47 4.67
N ALA A 34 -11.37 5.19 4.56
CA ALA A 34 -9.98 4.79 4.40
C ALA A 34 -9.38 5.41 3.12
N ASN A 35 -8.13 5.86 3.21
CA ASN A 35 -7.39 6.39 2.07
C ASN A 35 -6.93 5.29 1.11
N ALA A 36 -6.72 4.09 1.66
CA ALA A 36 -6.33 2.92 0.90
C ALA A 36 -6.93 1.65 1.49
N ILE A 37 -6.89 0.58 0.70
CA ILE A 37 -7.20 -0.77 1.12
C ILE A 37 -5.95 -1.64 0.99
N GLU A 38 -5.79 -2.61 1.87
CA GLU A 38 -4.76 -3.63 1.75
C GLU A 38 -5.42 -5.00 1.73
N PHE A 39 -4.88 -5.90 0.90
CA PHE A 39 -5.31 -7.28 0.83
C PHE A 39 -4.18 -8.16 0.27
N ASP A 40 -4.25 -9.43 0.62
CA ASP A 40 -3.28 -10.45 0.26
C ASP A 40 -3.79 -11.28 -0.93
N ILE A 41 -2.89 -11.78 -1.79
CA ILE A 41 -3.28 -12.65 -2.92
C ILE A 41 -2.54 -14.00 -2.95
N HIS A 42 -3.27 -15.04 -3.36
CA HIS A 42 -2.74 -16.38 -3.62
C HIS A 42 -3.27 -16.95 -4.93
N PRO A 43 -2.42 -17.63 -5.73
CA PRO A 43 -2.86 -18.34 -6.92
C PRO A 43 -3.51 -19.69 -6.56
N THR A 44 -4.61 -20.01 -7.23
CA THR A 44 -5.22 -21.34 -7.26
C THR A 44 -4.52 -22.24 -8.30
N LEU A 45 -4.86 -23.54 -8.32
CA LEU A 45 -4.31 -24.51 -9.26
C LEU A 45 -4.64 -24.15 -10.73
N ASP A 46 -5.81 -23.58 -10.98
CA ASP A 46 -6.27 -23.08 -12.28
C ASP A 46 -5.84 -21.63 -12.58
N ASN A 47 -4.91 -21.09 -11.79
CA ASN A 47 -4.31 -19.75 -11.93
C ASN A 47 -5.26 -18.55 -11.73
N GLU A 48 -6.39 -18.73 -11.05
CA GLU A 48 -7.13 -17.59 -10.52
C GLU A 48 -6.41 -17.01 -9.30
N LEU A 49 -6.53 -15.70 -9.07
CA LEU A 49 -5.99 -15.04 -7.89
C LEU A 49 -7.12 -14.83 -6.88
N VAL A 50 -7.07 -15.52 -5.75
CA VAL A 50 -7.98 -15.30 -4.62
C VAL A 50 -7.38 -14.33 -3.62
N ILE A 51 -8.22 -13.55 -2.94
CA ILE A 51 -7.77 -12.69 -1.84
C ILE A 51 -7.85 -13.45 -0.52
N MET A 52 -6.70 -13.72 0.10
CA MET A 52 -6.61 -14.45 1.37
C MET A 52 -5.24 -14.27 1.98
N HIS A 53 -5.16 -14.15 3.31
CA HIS A 53 -3.89 -13.92 3.99
C HIS A 53 -3.03 -15.18 4.12
N ASP A 54 -3.67 -16.29 4.46
CA ASP A 54 -2.98 -17.56 4.67
C ASP A 54 -2.91 -18.32 3.34
N PRO A 55 -1.85 -19.11 3.11
CA PRO A 55 -1.80 -20.00 1.96
C PRO A 55 -2.85 -21.11 1.98
N SER A 56 -3.50 -21.35 3.13
CA SER A 56 -4.49 -22.39 3.32
C SER A 56 -5.86 -21.82 3.68
N LEU A 57 -6.90 -22.58 3.35
CA LEU A 57 -8.30 -22.25 3.58
C LEU A 57 -8.72 -22.41 5.06
N ASP A 58 -7.86 -23.00 5.89
CA ASP A 58 -8.25 -23.66 7.13
C ASP A 58 -8.76 -22.73 8.23
N ARG A 59 -8.13 -21.55 8.38
CA ARG A 59 -8.34 -20.65 9.52
C ARG A 59 -9.63 -19.86 9.41
N THR A 60 -9.92 -19.31 8.23
CA THR A 60 -10.96 -18.28 8.04
C THR A 60 -12.15 -18.76 7.21
N THR A 61 -12.11 -19.96 6.65
CA THR A 61 -13.12 -20.43 5.69
C THR A 61 -13.69 -21.81 6.06
N THR A 62 -14.81 -22.19 5.46
CA THR A 62 -15.38 -23.53 5.59
C THR A 62 -14.58 -24.61 4.85
N GLY A 63 -13.57 -24.23 4.07
CA GLY A 63 -12.69 -25.10 3.31
C GLY A 63 -11.52 -25.66 4.11
N LYS A 64 -10.74 -26.53 3.46
CA LYS A 64 -9.50 -27.09 3.98
C LYS A 64 -8.42 -27.24 2.91
N GLY A 65 -7.16 -27.21 3.34
CA GLY A 65 -5.99 -27.44 2.51
C GLY A 65 -5.42 -26.17 1.86
N MET A 66 -4.36 -26.36 1.08
CA MET A 66 -3.64 -25.29 0.40
C MET A 66 -4.44 -24.74 -0.78
N ILE A 67 -4.43 -23.43 -0.96
CA ILE A 67 -5.09 -22.75 -2.09
C ILE A 67 -4.45 -23.18 -3.41
N SER A 68 -3.11 -23.34 -3.43
CA SER A 68 -2.34 -23.72 -4.63
C SER A 68 -2.67 -25.10 -5.17
N ASP A 69 -3.30 -25.96 -4.38
CA ASP A 69 -3.57 -27.35 -4.72
C ASP A 69 -5.00 -27.56 -5.22
N ARG A 70 -5.78 -26.48 -5.33
CA ARG A 70 -7.22 -26.51 -5.60
C ARG A 70 -7.59 -25.53 -6.70
N ASN A 71 -8.54 -25.92 -7.56
CA ASN A 71 -9.09 -25.00 -8.55
C ASN A 71 -10.01 -23.98 -7.87
N TYR A 72 -10.14 -22.80 -8.47
CA TYR A 72 -11.21 -21.88 -8.09
C TYR A 72 -12.55 -22.40 -8.59
N PHE A 73 -12.63 -22.65 -9.89
CA PHE A 73 -13.84 -23.11 -10.54
C PHE A 73 -14.10 -24.58 -10.24
N GLY A 74 -15.33 -24.90 -9.85
CA GLY A 74 -15.75 -26.22 -9.41
C GLY A 74 -15.42 -26.54 -7.95
N ASP A 75 -14.74 -25.66 -7.22
CA ASP A 75 -14.29 -25.95 -5.85
C ASP A 75 -14.32 -24.72 -4.92
N ILE A 76 -13.30 -23.84 -4.95
CA ILE A 76 -13.20 -22.72 -3.99
C ILE A 76 -14.38 -21.74 -4.13
N GLU A 77 -14.98 -21.61 -5.32
CA GLU A 77 -16.15 -20.74 -5.55
C GLU A 77 -17.37 -21.10 -4.66
N PHE A 78 -17.43 -22.33 -4.14
CA PHE A 78 -18.51 -22.79 -3.23
C PHE A 78 -18.15 -22.68 -1.75
N ILE A 79 -16.94 -22.20 -1.42
CA ILE A 79 -16.44 -22.03 -0.06
C ILE A 79 -16.82 -20.65 0.45
N THR A 80 -17.07 -20.55 1.77
CA THR A 80 -17.40 -19.28 2.42
C THR A 80 -16.51 -18.99 3.62
N THR A 81 -16.45 -17.73 4.04
CA THR A 81 -15.84 -17.36 5.32
C THR A 81 -16.62 -17.94 6.50
N GLN A 82 -15.92 -18.28 7.59
CA GLN A 82 -16.58 -18.77 8.81
C GLN A 82 -17.17 -17.65 9.66
N LYS A 83 -16.55 -16.46 9.66
CA LYS A 83 -17.04 -15.29 10.39
C LYS A 83 -18.30 -14.76 9.69
N GLU A 84 -19.30 -14.39 10.50
CA GLU A 84 -20.54 -13.78 10.00
C GLU A 84 -20.35 -12.30 9.64
N PRO A 85 -21.07 -11.78 8.61
CA PRO A 85 -21.87 -12.55 7.67
C PRO A 85 -20.97 -13.40 6.75
N ARG A 86 -21.34 -14.66 6.52
CA ARG A 86 -20.57 -15.52 5.61
C ARG A 86 -20.51 -14.92 4.21
N CYS A 87 -19.30 -14.81 3.67
CA CYS A 87 -19.04 -14.27 2.35
C CYS A 87 -18.39 -15.34 1.47
N PRO A 88 -18.61 -15.33 0.14
CA PRO A 88 -17.84 -16.17 -0.78
C PRO A 88 -16.37 -15.76 -0.78
N ILE A 89 -15.48 -16.70 -1.12
CA ILE A 89 -14.06 -16.39 -1.30
C ILE A 89 -13.90 -15.50 -2.53
N SER A 90 -13.47 -14.27 -2.29
CA SER A 90 -13.35 -13.25 -3.32
C SER A 90 -12.09 -13.48 -4.17
N ARG A 91 -12.20 -13.20 -5.46
CA ARG A 91 -11.07 -13.09 -6.39
C ARG A 91 -10.51 -11.68 -6.41
N PHE A 92 -9.30 -11.55 -6.93
CA PHE A 92 -8.66 -10.27 -7.17
C PHE A 92 -9.51 -9.35 -8.06
N GLN A 93 -10.12 -9.92 -9.11
CA GLN A 93 -11.01 -9.22 -10.03
C GLN A 93 -12.20 -8.57 -9.31
N ASP A 94 -12.78 -9.25 -8.31
CA ASP A 94 -13.92 -8.69 -7.56
C ASP A 94 -13.53 -7.41 -6.78
N VAL A 95 -12.25 -7.31 -6.36
CA VAL A 95 -11.71 -6.10 -5.74
C VAL A 95 -11.38 -5.02 -6.77
N LEU A 96 -10.88 -5.40 -7.96
CA LEU A 96 -10.66 -4.44 -9.05
C LEU A 96 -11.97 -3.78 -9.48
N ASP A 97 -13.04 -4.56 -9.62
CA ASP A 97 -14.37 -4.05 -9.94
C ASP A 97 -14.85 -3.02 -8.91
N LEU A 98 -14.55 -3.25 -7.63
CA LEU A 98 -14.84 -2.30 -6.57
C LEU A 98 -13.94 -1.05 -6.64
N LEU A 99 -12.64 -1.22 -6.86
CA LEU A 99 -11.65 -0.14 -6.89
C LEU A 99 -11.87 0.81 -8.08
N LEU A 100 -12.35 0.29 -9.21
CA LEU A 100 -12.55 1.03 -10.46
C LEU A 100 -13.88 1.79 -10.51
N LYS A 101 -14.79 1.61 -9.54
CA LYS A 101 -16.00 2.44 -9.44
C LYS A 101 -15.62 3.92 -9.29
N THR A 102 -16.35 4.80 -9.97
CA THR A 102 -16.05 6.23 -10.03
C THR A 102 -16.02 6.88 -8.64
N GLU A 103 -16.96 6.50 -7.76
CA GLU A 103 -17.03 6.96 -6.37
C GLU A 103 -15.80 6.55 -5.54
N ASN A 104 -15.12 5.48 -5.92
CA ASN A 104 -13.94 4.95 -5.24
C ASN A 104 -12.62 5.45 -5.83
N SER A 105 -12.67 6.39 -6.77
CA SER A 105 -11.48 6.91 -7.48
C SER A 105 -10.39 7.52 -6.59
N HIS A 106 -10.75 7.89 -5.35
CA HIS A 106 -9.86 8.46 -4.34
C HIS A 106 -9.07 7.43 -3.52
N VAL A 107 -9.43 6.13 -3.60
CA VAL A 107 -8.83 5.05 -2.81
C VAL A 107 -7.77 4.33 -3.61
N TRP A 108 -6.58 4.13 -3.06
CA TRP A 108 -5.56 3.26 -3.67
C TRP A 108 -5.46 1.91 -2.93
N ALA A 109 -4.69 0.96 -3.45
CA ALA A 109 -4.58 -0.39 -2.92
C ALA A 109 -3.12 -0.81 -2.69
N VAL A 110 -2.85 -1.52 -1.60
CA VAL A 110 -1.64 -2.31 -1.40
C VAL A 110 -1.98 -3.78 -1.62
N ILE A 111 -1.28 -4.42 -2.56
CA ILE A 111 -1.42 -5.86 -2.81
C ILE A 111 -0.25 -6.58 -2.15
N ASP A 112 -0.51 -7.36 -1.10
CA ASP A 112 0.52 -8.12 -0.39
C ASP A 112 0.89 -9.42 -1.15
N ILE A 113 2.17 -9.50 -1.54
CA ILE A 113 2.81 -10.66 -2.18
C ILE A 113 3.65 -11.40 -1.13
N LYS A 114 3.05 -12.43 -0.54
CA LYS A 114 3.68 -13.25 0.51
C LYS A 114 4.88 -14.04 0.01
N MET A 115 5.86 -14.23 0.91
CA MET A 115 7.14 -14.90 0.62
C MET A 115 7.02 -16.35 0.09
N HIS A 116 5.94 -17.05 0.42
CA HIS A 116 5.73 -18.45 0.00
C HIS A 116 5.12 -18.56 -1.40
N ASN A 117 4.61 -17.47 -1.99
CA ASN A 117 4.13 -17.48 -3.36
C ASN A 117 5.29 -17.69 -4.35
N SER A 118 4.97 -18.26 -5.50
CA SER A 118 5.90 -18.32 -6.64
C SER A 118 5.95 -16.97 -7.37
N PRO A 119 7.10 -16.49 -7.89
CA PRO A 119 7.20 -15.22 -8.60
C PRO A 119 6.25 -15.07 -9.81
N GLU A 120 5.81 -16.17 -10.39
CA GLU A 120 4.83 -16.28 -11.47
C GLU A 120 3.49 -15.62 -11.14
N ILE A 121 3.17 -15.44 -9.85
CA ILE A 121 2.00 -14.68 -9.40
C ILE A 121 1.98 -13.27 -10.02
N LEU A 122 3.14 -12.64 -10.23
CA LEU A 122 3.25 -11.32 -10.84
C LEU A 122 2.98 -11.33 -12.35
N VAL A 123 3.20 -12.46 -13.01
CA VAL A 123 2.82 -12.65 -14.42
C VAL A 123 1.29 -12.74 -14.52
N THR A 124 0.66 -13.54 -13.66
CA THR A 124 -0.81 -13.65 -13.60
C THR A 124 -1.44 -12.31 -13.24
N LEU A 125 -0.90 -11.62 -12.22
CA LEU A 125 -1.34 -10.28 -11.83
C LEU A 125 -1.23 -9.28 -12.98
N SER A 126 -0.11 -9.28 -13.72
CA SER A 126 0.08 -8.41 -14.89
C SER A 126 -0.94 -8.70 -16.00
N LYS A 127 -1.22 -9.98 -16.29
CA LYS A 127 -2.25 -10.36 -17.27
C LYS A 127 -3.63 -9.85 -16.88
N ILE A 128 -4.01 -10.01 -15.61
CA ILE A 128 -5.31 -9.54 -15.11
C ILE A 128 -5.38 -8.02 -15.16
N LEU A 129 -4.37 -7.29 -14.67
CA LEU A 129 -4.40 -5.83 -14.71
C LEU A 129 -4.49 -5.30 -16.16
N LYS A 130 -3.72 -5.88 -17.09
CA LYS A 130 -3.77 -5.48 -18.51
C LYS A 130 -5.09 -5.79 -19.20
N SER A 131 -5.86 -6.78 -18.73
CA SER A 131 -7.19 -7.03 -19.29
C SER A 131 -8.22 -5.95 -18.90
N TYR A 132 -7.98 -5.22 -17.81
CA TYR A 132 -8.79 -4.06 -17.40
C TYR A 132 -8.28 -2.74 -17.98
N ASN A 133 -6.96 -2.55 -18.05
CA ASN A 133 -6.33 -1.35 -18.59
C ASN A 133 -4.95 -1.72 -19.17
N GLU A 134 -4.88 -1.85 -20.50
CA GLU A 134 -3.73 -2.41 -21.22
C GLU A 134 -2.40 -1.70 -20.92
N ASP A 135 -2.43 -0.37 -20.79
CA ASP A 135 -1.25 0.47 -20.52
C ASP A 135 -0.93 0.63 -19.03
N LEU A 136 -1.73 0.05 -18.13
CA LEU A 136 -1.58 0.13 -16.67
C LEU A 136 -1.62 1.56 -16.08
N SER A 137 -1.93 2.59 -16.87
CA SER A 137 -1.88 3.99 -16.46
C SER A 137 -2.84 4.35 -15.31
N VAL A 138 -3.95 3.62 -15.19
CA VAL A 138 -4.87 3.74 -14.06
C VAL A 138 -4.25 3.12 -12.80
N PHE A 139 -3.59 1.97 -12.95
CA PHE A 139 -3.08 1.18 -11.83
C PHE A 139 -1.76 1.70 -11.28
N SER A 140 -0.90 2.31 -12.09
CA SER A 140 0.35 2.94 -11.62
C SER A 140 0.13 4.05 -10.59
N LYS A 141 -1.07 4.62 -10.53
CA LYS A 141 -1.48 5.65 -9.55
C LYS A 141 -2.34 5.11 -8.40
N ARG A 142 -2.81 3.87 -8.50
CA ARG A 142 -3.88 3.32 -7.66
C ARG A 142 -3.50 2.01 -6.98
N ILE A 143 -2.40 1.38 -7.38
CA ILE A 143 -1.92 0.11 -6.83
C ILE A 143 -0.47 0.27 -6.41
N THR A 144 -0.10 -0.39 -5.32
CA THR A 144 1.26 -0.56 -4.85
C THR A 144 1.47 -2.04 -4.51
N LEU A 145 2.60 -2.61 -4.92
CA LEU A 145 2.96 -3.99 -4.60
C LEU A 145 3.67 -4.03 -3.25
N GLY A 146 3.12 -4.75 -2.29
CA GLY A 146 3.75 -5.06 -1.02
C GLY A 146 4.57 -6.35 -1.12
N ILE A 147 5.89 -6.26 -1.11
CA ILE A 147 6.77 -7.42 -1.34
C ILE A 147 7.52 -7.83 -0.07
N TRP A 148 7.37 -9.09 0.33
CA TRP A 148 8.08 -9.68 1.48
C TRP A 148 9.48 -10.18 1.17
N HIS A 149 9.76 -10.57 -0.09
CA HIS A 149 11.00 -11.25 -0.45
C HIS A 149 11.63 -10.67 -1.73
N PRO A 150 12.97 -10.44 -1.79
CA PRO A 150 13.62 -9.81 -2.94
C PRO A 150 13.43 -10.55 -4.27
N LYS A 151 13.18 -11.86 -4.23
CA LYS A 151 12.89 -12.72 -5.40
C LYS A 151 11.79 -12.17 -6.32
N PHE A 152 10.87 -11.37 -5.79
CA PHE A 152 9.78 -10.78 -6.54
C PHE A 152 10.14 -9.47 -7.25
N ILE A 153 11.23 -8.79 -6.85
CA ILE A 153 11.58 -7.45 -7.36
C ILE A 153 11.85 -7.49 -8.86
N SER A 154 12.63 -8.46 -9.33
CA SER A 154 12.95 -8.59 -10.77
C SER A 154 11.68 -8.85 -11.58
N TYR A 155 10.83 -9.78 -11.13
CA TYR A 155 9.55 -10.09 -11.78
C TYR A 155 8.61 -8.87 -11.80
N ALA A 156 8.55 -8.12 -10.70
CA ALA A 156 7.73 -6.91 -10.62
C ALA A 156 8.24 -5.85 -11.61
N LYS A 157 9.55 -5.58 -11.62
CA LYS A 157 10.17 -4.64 -12.57
C LYS A 157 10.02 -5.10 -14.04
N THR A 158 9.97 -6.40 -14.31
CA THR A 158 9.77 -6.92 -15.67
C THR A 158 8.31 -6.84 -16.13
N HIS A 159 7.35 -7.23 -15.28
CA HIS A 159 5.96 -7.40 -15.69
C HIS A 159 5.04 -6.23 -15.33
N LEU A 160 5.41 -5.43 -14.34
CA LEU A 160 4.66 -4.31 -13.78
C LEU A 160 5.59 -3.10 -13.49
N PRO A 161 6.43 -2.65 -14.45
CA PRO A 161 7.47 -1.64 -14.20
C PRO A 161 6.93 -0.29 -13.71
N GLU A 162 5.66 0.02 -13.97
CA GLU A 162 5.04 1.29 -13.56
C GLU A 162 4.37 1.23 -12.19
N ILE A 163 4.22 0.04 -11.60
CA ILE A 163 3.55 -0.11 -10.31
C ILE A 163 4.60 -0.01 -9.19
N PRO A 164 4.45 0.94 -8.25
CA PRO A 164 5.38 1.11 -7.14
C PRO A 164 5.50 -0.14 -6.27
N ILE A 165 6.69 -0.38 -5.75
CA ILE A 165 7.00 -1.48 -4.83
C ILE A 165 7.28 -0.92 -3.44
N VAL A 166 6.58 -1.42 -2.43
CA VAL A 166 6.95 -1.23 -1.02
C VAL A 166 7.41 -2.54 -0.42
N HIS A 167 8.51 -2.52 0.34
CA HIS A 167 8.94 -3.69 1.08
C HIS A 167 8.07 -3.90 2.31
N ILE A 168 7.41 -5.05 2.43
CA ILE A 168 6.74 -5.47 3.66
C ILE A 168 7.72 -6.28 4.51
N GLY A 169 7.97 -5.86 5.75
CA GLY A 169 8.95 -6.54 6.58
C GLY A 169 8.93 -6.19 8.06
N VAL A 170 9.83 -6.85 8.80
CA VAL A 170 9.96 -6.75 10.26
C VAL A 170 11.36 -6.32 10.71
N SER A 171 12.29 -6.06 9.78
CA SER A 171 13.68 -5.71 10.07
C SER A 171 14.14 -4.50 9.25
N LEU A 172 14.70 -3.49 9.93
CA LEU A 172 15.28 -2.32 9.29
C LEU A 172 16.55 -2.66 8.49
N GLU A 173 17.33 -3.64 8.97
CA GLU A 173 18.54 -4.11 8.30
C GLU A 173 18.18 -4.76 6.95
N ILE A 174 17.22 -5.69 6.96
CA ILE A 174 16.75 -6.32 5.71
C ILE A 174 16.21 -5.28 4.74
N ALA A 175 15.44 -4.29 5.23
CA ALA A 175 14.91 -3.21 4.42
C ALA A 175 16.01 -2.37 3.75
N ARG A 176 17.12 -2.10 4.46
CA ARG A 176 18.27 -1.37 3.92
C ARG A 176 19.06 -2.20 2.91
N ASP A 177 19.36 -3.44 3.24
CA ASP A 177 20.32 -4.25 2.49
C ASP A 177 19.73 -4.85 1.22
N TYR A 178 18.46 -5.28 1.29
CA TYR A 178 17.83 -6.03 0.20
C TYR A 178 16.71 -5.27 -0.52
N PHE A 179 16.25 -4.16 0.05
CA PHE A 179 15.15 -3.35 -0.49
C PHE A 179 15.50 -1.87 -0.62
N SER A 180 16.79 -1.57 -0.79
CA SER A 180 17.29 -0.23 -1.14
C SER A 180 16.73 0.30 -2.46
N ASP A 181 16.27 -0.58 -3.34
CA ASP A 181 15.63 -0.26 -4.63
C ASP A 181 14.10 -0.18 -4.59
N ALA A 182 13.47 -0.50 -3.46
CA ALA A 182 12.01 -0.36 -3.32
C ALA A 182 11.61 1.12 -3.29
N ASP A 183 10.42 1.45 -3.78
CA ASP A 183 9.90 2.81 -3.79
C ASP A 183 9.47 3.28 -2.40
N GLY A 184 9.20 2.35 -1.48
CA GLY A 184 8.88 2.64 -0.08
C GLY A 184 9.01 1.43 0.84
N TYR A 185 8.59 1.63 2.09
CA TYR A 185 8.67 0.61 3.13
C TYR A 185 7.34 0.48 3.85
N ASN A 186 6.95 -0.73 4.21
CA ASN A 186 5.76 -1.04 4.99
C ASN A 186 6.14 -2.00 6.12
N LEU A 187 6.45 -1.45 7.29
CA LEU A 187 7.17 -2.19 8.33
C LEU A 187 6.28 -2.47 9.54
N ASN A 188 6.59 -3.56 10.23
CA ASN A 188 5.92 -3.85 11.48
C ASN A 188 6.17 -2.73 12.51
N TYR A 189 5.15 -2.36 13.28
CA TYR A 189 5.20 -1.31 14.30
C TYR A 189 6.40 -1.44 15.26
N ILE A 190 6.73 -2.66 15.69
CA ILE A 190 7.83 -2.90 16.61
C ILE A 190 9.18 -2.56 15.95
N ALA A 191 9.35 -2.88 14.66
CA ALA A 191 10.56 -2.54 13.90
C ALA A 191 10.80 -1.03 13.81
N LEU A 192 9.73 -0.24 13.92
CA LEU A 192 9.79 1.22 13.90
C LEU A 192 9.82 1.87 15.30
N SER A 193 9.92 1.06 16.35
CA SER A 193 10.00 1.54 17.73
C SER A 193 11.46 1.77 18.13
N GLY A 194 11.84 3.01 18.44
CA GLY A 194 13.17 3.35 18.95
C GLY A 194 13.95 4.34 18.08
N TYR A 195 15.17 4.69 18.53
CA TYR A 195 15.97 5.75 17.92
C TYR A 195 16.40 5.45 16.49
N GLU A 196 16.89 4.24 16.22
CA GLU A 196 17.34 3.82 14.88
C GLU A 196 16.20 3.86 13.86
N ALA A 197 14.99 3.50 14.29
CA ALA A 197 13.80 3.59 13.46
C ALA A 197 13.47 5.03 13.08
N GLN A 198 13.62 6.00 13.99
CA GLN A 198 13.40 7.40 13.67
C GLN A 198 14.42 7.92 12.64
N ASN A 199 15.66 7.43 12.70
CA ASN A 199 16.66 7.75 11.68
C ASN A 199 16.32 7.08 10.35
N PHE A 200 15.86 5.84 10.37
CA PHE A 200 15.39 5.14 9.17
C PHE A 200 14.26 5.90 8.47
N ILE A 201 13.25 6.38 9.21
CA ILE A 201 12.13 7.17 8.64
C ILE A 201 12.68 8.44 7.96
N LYS A 202 13.55 9.18 8.64
CA LYS A 202 14.18 10.38 8.05
C LYS A 202 14.99 10.06 6.80
N GLU A 203 15.78 8.99 6.82
CA GLU A 203 16.57 8.53 5.68
C GLU A 203 15.68 8.16 4.49
N ALA A 204 14.56 7.47 4.74
CA ALA A 204 13.57 7.12 3.74
C ALA A 204 12.96 8.40 3.11
N HIS A 205 12.52 9.35 3.94
CA HIS A 205 11.95 10.61 3.46
C HIS A 205 12.92 11.48 2.67
N ILE A 206 14.20 11.54 3.08
CA ILE A 206 15.25 12.23 2.29
C ILE A 206 15.37 11.63 0.89
N LYS A 207 15.15 10.33 0.75
CA LYS A 207 15.14 9.60 -0.53
C LYS A 207 13.77 9.63 -1.23
N GLY A 208 12.78 10.33 -0.69
CA GLY A 208 11.42 10.39 -1.24
C GLY A 208 10.62 9.10 -1.09
N LYS A 209 11.01 8.23 -0.16
CA LYS A 209 10.37 6.92 0.07
C LYS A 209 9.37 7.00 1.21
N PRO A 210 8.08 6.68 0.99
CA PRO A 210 7.10 6.65 2.06
C PRO A 210 7.34 5.46 3.00
N VAL A 211 6.97 5.64 4.26
CA VAL A 211 7.02 4.62 5.31
C VAL A 211 5.62 4.37 5.86
N PHE A 212 5.12 3.18 5.62
CA PHE A 212 3.87 2.66 6.17
C PHE A 212 4.14 1.76 7.37
N VAL A 213 3.14 1.60 8.24
CA VAL A 213 3.23 0.79 9.45
C VAL A 213 2.08 -0.17 9.59
N TRP A 214 2.37 -1.44 9.87
CA TRP A 214 1.38 -2.46 10.19
C TRP A 214 1.68 -3.19 11.51
N THR A 215 0.72 -3.74 12.23
CA THR A 215 -0.72 -3.40 12.21
C THR A 215 -1.00 -2.48 13.39
N VAL A 216 -1.60 -1.32 13.14
CA VAL A 216 -1.88 -0.29 14.14
C VAL A 216 -3.34 -0.38 14.56
N ASN A 217 -3.59 -0.95 15.74
CA ASN A 217 -4.95 -1.18 16.27
C ASN A 217 -5.21 -0.54 17.65
N LYS A 218 -4.25 0.25 18.14
CA LYS A 218 -4.29 0.98 19.42
C LYS A 218 -4.05 2.48 19.18
N GLU A 219 -4.76 3.34 19.91
CA GLU A 219 -4.60 4.80 19.82
C GLU A 219 -3.17 5.24 20.10
N GLU A 220 -2.53 4.69 21.14
CA GLU A 220 -1.14 5.00 21.49
C GLU A 220 -0.19 4.74 20.32
N HIS A 221 -0.37 3.62 19.62
CA HIS A 221 0.44 3.30 18.44
C HIS A 221 0.20 4.28 17.30
N ALA A 222 -1.05 4.72 17.08
CA ALA A 222 -1.37 5.72 16.07
C ALA A 222 -0.79 7.11 16.41
N LYS A 223 -0.81 7.51 17.69
CA LYS A 223 -0.15 8.74 18.16
C LYS A 223 1.37 8.66 17.93
N ASN A 224 1.98 7.53 18.26
CA ASN A 224 3.39 7.30 18.02
C ASN A 224 3.72 7.36 16.52
N CYS A 225 2.94 6.69 15.68
CA CYS A 225 3.06 6.76 14.22
C CYS A 225 3.00 8.20 13.69
N HIS A 226 2.02 8.98 14.13
CA HIS A 226 1.93 10.40 13.78
C HIS A 226 3.16 11.19 14.26
N ASN A 227 3.61 10.96 15.50
CA ASN A 227 4.79 11.61 16.05
C ASN A 227 6.10 11.20 15.36
N TRP A 228 6.19 9.98 14.84
CA TRP A 228 7.34 9.51 14.07
C TRP A 228 7.33 10.04 12.63
N GLY A 229 6.18 10.55 12.18
CA GLY A 229 6.00 11.09 10.84
C GLY A 229 5.77 10.02 9.79
N VAL A 230 5.24 8.84 10.17
CA VAL A 230 4.94 7.79 9.19
C VAL A 230 3.83 8.22 8.24
N ASP A 231 3.90 7.79 6.99
CA ASP A 231 3.04 8.27 5.91
C ASP A 231 1.67 7.57 5.90
N ALA A 232 1.61 6.31 6.35
CA ALA A 232 0.36 5.57 6.45
C ALA A 232 0.38 4.54 7.59
N ILE A 233 -0.79 4.25 8.14
CA ILE A 233 -1.02 3.13 9.07
C ILE A 233 -1.96 2.11 8.45
N MET A 234 -1.66 0.83 8.62
CA MET A 234 -2.54 -0.29 8.29
C MET A 234 -3.28 -0.73 9.55
N THR A 235 -4.60 -0.76 9.48
CA THR A 235 -5.45 -1.02 10.64
C THR A 235 -6.65 -1.88 10.28
N ASP A 236 -7.07 -2.73 11.23
CA ASP A 236 -8.29 -3.53 11.12
C ASP A 236 -9.55 -2.70 11.40
N LYS A 237 -9.37 -1.47 11.91
CA LYS A 237 -10.43 -0.57 12.40
C LYS A 237 -10.43 0.77 11.64
N PRO A 238 -10.63 0.78 10.30
CA PRO A 238 -10.50 1.98 9.48
C PRO A 238 -11.38 3.13 9.97
N LYS A 239 -12.68 2.90 10.23
CA LYS A 239 -13.58 3.94 10.77
C LYS A 239 -13.02 4.63 12.00
N PHE A 240 -12.57 3.83 12.96
CA PHE A 240 -12.07 4.35 14.23
C PHE A 240 -10.88 5.27 14.03
N PHE A 241 -9.89 4.86 13.21
CA PHE A 241 -8.68 5.66 13.01
C PHE A 241 -8.88 6.86 12.06
N VAL A 242 -9.82 6.76 11.11
CA VAL A 242 -10.25 7.93 10.33
C VAL A 242 -10.84 9.00 11.24
N ASP A 243 -11.78 8.61 12.12
CA ASP A 243 -12.42 9.53 13.05
C ASP A 243 -11.43 10.04 14.12
N PHE A 244 -10.54 9.18 14.61
CA PHE A 244 -9.47 9.52 15.54
C PHE A 244 -8.56 10.63 15.00
N PHE A 245 -8.04 10.48 13.78
CA PHE A 245 -7.13 11.49 13.23
C PHE A 245 -7.84 12.81 12.88
N LYS A 246 -9.10 12.77 12.44
CA LYS A 246 -9.90 13.98 12.26
C LYS A 246 -10.06 14.76 13.57
N LYS A 247 -10.36 14.04 14.66
CA LYS A 247 -10.48 14.66 16.00
C LYS A 247 -9.14 15.20 16.49
N PHE A 248 -8.07 14.42 16.34
CA PHE A 248 -6.72 14.79 16.75
C PHE A 248 -6.22 16.07 16.05
N GLU A 249 -6.51 16.23 14.76
CA GLU A 249 -6.20 17.44 14.01
C GLU A 249 -6.96 18.66 14.55
N ASN A 250 -8.27 18.53 14.78
CA ASN A 250 -9.09 19.63 15.31
C ASN A 250 -8.62 20.09 16.70
N GLU A 251 -8.31 19.15 17.60
CA GLU A 251 -7.80 19.46 18.95
C GLU A 251 -6.43 20.15 18.90
N GLN A 252 -5.56 19.75 17.96
CA GLN A 252 -4.26 20.37 17.77
C GLN A 252 -4.37 21.78 17.18
N GLU A 253 -5.29 21.99 16.23
CA GLU A 253 -5.58 23.32 15.67
C GLU A 253 -6.13 24.26 16.75
N GLU A 254 -7.06 23.80 17.58
CA GLU A 254 -7.59 24.58 18.70
C GLU A 254 -6.49 24.93 19.72
N TYR A 255 -5.62 23.97 20.07
CA TYR A 255 -4.47 24.22 20.95
C TYR A 255 -3.50 25.25 20.35
N ASP A 256 -3.19 25.14 19.07
CA ASP A 256 -2.30 26.07 18.38
C ASP A 256 -2.92 27.48 18.28
N GLU A 257 -4.24 27.59 18.11
CA GLU A 257 -5.01 28.84 18.13
C GLU A 257 -4.99 29.52 19.50
N VAL A 258 -5.30 28.77 20.56
CA VAL A 258 -5.29 29.30 21.94
C VAL A 258 -3.88 29.77 22.35
N ASN A 259 -2.83 29.10 21.89
CA ASN A 259 -1.45 29.42 22.26
C ASN A 259 -0.73 30.34 21.26
N GLY A 260 -1.43 30.89 20.27
CA GLY A 260 -0.85 31.86 19.32
C GLY A 260 0.21 31.28 18.36
N LEU A 261 0.22 29.96 18.15
CA LEU A 261 1.18 29.24 17.29
C LEU A 261 0.76 29.19 15.81
N VAL A 262 -0.43 29.71 15.49
CA VAL A 262 -1.13 29.63 14.18
C VAL A 262 -0.37 30.29 13.03
N THR A 263 0.38 31.35 13.30
CA THR A 263 1.00 32.20 12.28
C THR A 263 2.23 31.58 11.62
N GLU A 264 2.90 30.60 12.25
CA GLU A 264 4.04 29.90 11.64
C GLU A 264 3.64 28.72 10.74
N ARG A 265 2.53 28.01 11.03
CA ARG A 265 2.13 26.82 10.25
C ARG A 265 1.26 27.10 9.03
N ARG A 266 0.39 28.13 9.05
CA ARG A 266 -0.50 28.46 7.90
C ARG A 266 0.27 28.80 6.62
N LYS A 267 1.52 29.27 6.71
CA LYS A 267 2.40 29.49 5.52
C LYS A 267 2.86 28.19 4.85
N PHE A 268 2.89 27.06 5.55
CA PHE A 268 3.38 25.78 5.01
C PHE A 268 2.26 24.84 4.54
N PHE A 269 1.06 24.92 5.13
CA PHE A 269 -0.05 24.00 4.81
C PHE A 269 -0.65 24.18 3.42
N ASN A 270 -0.70 25.41 2.89
CA ASN A 270 -1.27 25.67 1.55
C ASN A 270 -0.38 25.21 0.38
N VAL A 271 0.90 24.88 0.62
CA VAL A 271 1.81 24.37 -0.41
C VAL A 271 1.73 22.83 -0.53
N GLY A 272 1.24 22.15 0.50
CA GLY A 272 1.24 20.68 0.59
C GLY A 272 0.07 19.97 -0.08
N LYS A 273 -1.11 20.61 -0.21
CA LYS A 273 -2.31 19.97 -0.80
C LYS A 273 -2.24 19.78 -2.31
N GLU A 274 -1.54 20.65 -3.04
CA GLU A 274 -1.38 20.53 -4.50
C GLU A 274 -0.18 19.66 -4.92
N SER A 275 0.71 19.29 -3.99
CA SER A 275 1.98 18.65 -4.33
C SER A 275 1.90 17.11 -4.46
N TRP A 276 0.87 16.46 -3.89
CA TRP A 276 0.78 14.99 -3.89
C TRP A 276 0.47 14.40 -5.27
N TYR A 277 -0.38 15.05 -6.07
CA TYR A 277 -0.66 14.59 -7.44
C TYR A 277 0.43 15.00 -8.45
N MET A 278 1.23 16.02 -8.15
CA MET A 278 2.25 16.55 -9.06
C MET A 278 3.63 15.90 -8.89
N ASN A 279 3.95 15.31 -7.74
CA ASN A 279 5.28 14.73 -7.53
C ASN A 279 5.51 13.38 -8.22
N LEU A 280 4.45 12.66 -8.63
CA LEU A 280 4.57 11.47 -9.48
C LEU A 280 4.81 11.81 -10.96
N THR A 281 4.37 12.99 -11.44
CA THR A 281 4.56 13.42 -12.84
C THR A 281 5.83 14.27 -13.04
N TYR A 282 6.30 14.99 -12.01
CA TYR A 282 7.46 15.88 -12.16
C TYR A 282 8.82 15.16 -12.19
N PHE A 283 8.92 13.95 -11.63
CA PHE A 283 10.19 13.20 -11.61
C PHE A 283 10.50 12.47 -12.92
N GLY A 284 9.50 12.19 -13.76
CA GLY A 284 9.70 11.59 -15.09
C GLY A 284 10.46 12.48 -16.09
N TYR A 285 10.43 13.81 -15.90
CA TYR A 285 11.06 14.74 -16.85
C TYR A 285 12.56 15.00 -16.60
N ARG A 286 13.08 14.75 -15.40
CA ARG A 286 14.49 15.06 -15.08
C ARG A 286 15.52 14.03 -15.55
N LEU A 287 15.07 12.80 -15.85
CA LEU A 287 15.94 11.78 -16.42
C LEU A 287 16.09 11.91 -17.95
N LEU A 288 15.11 12.51 -18.65
CA LEU A 288 15.20 12.77 -20.09
C LEU A 288 16.04 14.02 -20.44
N SER A 289 16.06 15.06 -19.59
CA SER A 289 16.88 16.24 -19.85
C SER A 289 18.39 16.03 -19.60
N SER A 290 18.75 15.01 -18.81
CA SER A 290 20.15 14.74 -18.45
C SER A 290 20.87 13.83 -19.46
N PHE A 291 20.12 13.15 -20.34
CA PHE A 291 20.68 12.30 -21.40
C PHE A 291 20.89 13.04 -22.73
N VAL A 292 20.12 14.10 -23.01
CA VAL A 292 20.22 14.88 -24.27
C VAL A 292 21.38 15.89 -24.25
N VAL A 293 21.86 16.32 -23.09
CA VAL A 293 22.92 17.35 -22.99
C VAL A 293 24.35 16.78 -23.08
N LYS A 294 24.54 15.46 -22.93
CA LYS A 294 25.89 14.83 -22.96
C LYS A 294 26.35 14.33 -24.34
N LEU A 295 25.59 14.57 -25.41
CA LEU A 295 25.92 14.10 -26.77
C LEU A 295 26.29 15.21 -27.78
N LYS A 296 26.50 16.47 -27.34
CA LYS A 296 26.79 17.60 -28.25
C LYS A 296 28.17 18.27 -28.13
N PHE A 297 29.10 17.74 -27.35
CA PHE A 297 30.48 18.27 -27.31
C PHE A 297 31.52 17.16 -27.51
N ARG A 298 31.57 16.61 -28.73
CA ARG A 298 32.75 15.88 -29.20
C ARG A 298 32.80 15.79 -30.73
N ARG A 299 33.01 16.93 -31.39
CA ARG A 299 33.60 17.02 -32.74
C ARG A 299 33.78 18.50 -33.09
N PHE A 300 35.00 19.01 -32.92
CA PHE A 300 35.66 19.95 -33.83
C PHE A 300 37.11 20.09 -33.36
N GLY A 301 38.03 19.57 -34.17
CA GLY A 301 39.47 19.63 -33.96
C GLY A 301 40.17 18.84 -35.06
N GLY A 302 40.78 19.55 -36.01
CA GLY A 302 41.81 19.02 -36.89
C GLY A 302 41.52 19.06 -38.39
N PHE A 303 42.18 20.04 -39.03
CA PHE A 303 42.47 20.25 -40.46
C PHE A 303 41.36 20.73 -41.38
#